data_AF-A0A9Q8QLI5-F1
#
_entry.id   AF-A0A9Q8QLI5-F1
#
_cell.length_a   1.000
_cell.length_b   1.000
_cell.length_c   1.000
_cell.angle_alpha   90.00
_cell.angle_beta   90.00
_cell.angle_gamma   90.00
#
_symmetry.space_group_name_H-M   'P 1'
#
loop_
_entity.id
_entity.type
_entity.pdbx_description
1 polymer ?
#
loop_
_entity_poly.entity_id
_entity_poly.type
_entity_poly.pdbx_seq_one_letter_code
_entity_poly.pdbx_strand_id
1 'polypeptide(L)'
;MENYAALRDQHLQGRLLQLFERAGTNTLQLHLVGRHTHITIEPENIQTILATDQKKWNLTSQRKGGLHPLLGKGIFTTDGLEWQHSRRTLRPYFDRSQVRNFVSLEKHVSRLLAKIPRNGDTVDLSELFFRLTLDSATEMLFGESTDVVSEARGKRFAESFARAQADAAKRSQLGWLYNLMPQSRNAKRDTEFVQDFVDHYVEKGLSRYSQLKNGNRDVEDTQRPVVLEGLVRQTDDRVRIRSELLNILLAGRDTTASLLTNIWFILSKRPDLWRKLQEDVAT
;
A
#
# COMPACT_ATOMS: atom_id res chain seq x y z
N MET A 1 -4.38 30.02 3.15
CA MET A 1 -5.70 29.69 3.76
C MET A 1 -6.50 28.77 2.85
N GLU A 2 -6.73 29.14 1.60
CA GLU A 2 -7.63 28.37 0.73
C GLU A 2 -7.07 27.00 0.28
N ASN A 3 -5.75 26.82 0.08
CA ASN A 3 -5.16 25.49 -0.18
C ASN A 3 -5.40 24.51 0.99
N TYR A 4 -5.42 25.05 2.23
CA TYR A 4 -5.68 24.25 3.43
C TYR A 4 -7.16 23.87 3.53
N ALA A 5 -8.07 24.79 3.17
CA ALA A 5 -9.49 24.48 3.02
C ALA A 5 -9.72 23.40 1.95
N ALA A 6 -9.10 23.52 0.77
CA ALA A 6 -9.22 22.51 -0.29
C ALA A 6 -8.62 21.14 0.08
N LEU A 7 -7.56 21.12 0.91
CA LEU A 7 -7.02 19.88 1.48
C LEU A 7 -8.00 19.26 2.48
N ARG A 8 -8.59 20.08 3.37
CA ARG A 8 -9.61 19.65 4.33
C ARG A 8 -10.87 19.11 3.64
N ASP A 9 -11.28 19.78 2.56
CA ASP A 9 -12.50 19.49 1.83
C ASP A 9 -12.26 18.48 0.68
N GLN A 10 -11.08 17.86 0.61
CA GLN A 10 -10.71 16.80 -0.35
C GLN A 10 -10.75 17.16 -1.86
N HIS A 11 -10.75 18.45 -2.20
CA HIS A 11 -10.76 18.93 -3.60
C HIS A 11 -9.39 19.49 -4.07
N LEU A 12 -8.30 19.14 -3.39
CA LEU A 12 -6.97 19.68 -3.66
C LEU A 12 -6.51 19.44 -5.11
N GLN A 13 -6.79 18.27 -5.70
CA GLN A 13 -6.39 17.96 -7.08
C GLN A 13 -7.07 18.87 -8.11
N GLY A 14 -8.39 19.04 -8.02
CA GLY A 14 -9.13 19.94 -8.91
C GLY A 14 -8.64 21.38 -8.79
N ARG A 15 -8.29 21.81 -7.58
CA ARG A 15 -7.68 23.12 -7.36
C ARG A 15 -6.30 23.26 -7.98
N LEU A 16 -5.44 22.24 -7.87
CA LEU A 16 -4.12 22.26 -8.50
C LEU A 16 -4.24 22.39 -10.03
N LEU A 17 -5.19 21.70 -10.65
CA LEU A 17 -5.49 21.85 -12.08
C LEU A 17 -5.90 23.29 -12.43
N GLN A 18 -6.82 23.88 -11.66
CA GLN A 18 -7.21 25.27 -11.85
C GLN A 18 -6.05 26.26 -11.68
N LEU A 19 -5.06 25.96 -10.83
CA LEU A 19 -3.87 26.80 -10.69
C LEU A 19 -3.00 26.76 -11.95
N PHE A 20 -2.82 25.60 -12.57
CA PHE A 20 -2.12 25.50 -13.86
C PHE A 20 -2.85 26.27 -14.97
N GLU A 21 -4.17 26.08 -15.07
CA GLU A 21 -5.03 26.77 -16.04
C GLU A 21 -4.93 28.30 -15.89
N ARG A 22 -5.06 28.81 -14.65
CA ARG A 22 -4.98 30.26 -14.38
C ARG A 22 -3.60 30.84 -14.64
N ALA A 23 -2.55 30.08 -14.36
CA ALA A 23 -1.18 30.54 -14.57
C ALA A 23 -0.72 30.41 -16.03
N GLY A 24 -1.49 29.71 -16.88
CA GLY A 24 -1.13 29.48 -18.28
C GLY A 24 0.16 28.66 -18.45
N THR A 25 0.52 27.84 -17.48
CA THR A 25 1.75 27.03 -17.48
C THR A 25 1.48 25.66 -16.88
N ASN A 26 2.25 24.66 -17.34
CA ASN A 26 2.22 23.29 -16.83
C ASN A 26 3.19 23.06 -15.66
N THR A 27 3.98 24.07 -15.29
CA THR A 27 4.94 23.98 -14.19
C THR A 27 4.89 25.23 -13.32
N LEU A 28 4.70 25.02 -12.02
CA LEU A 28 4.60 26.06 -11.01
C LEU A 28 5.73 25.91 -10.00
N GLN A 29 6.25 27.03 -9.51
CA GLN A 29 7.17 27.07 -8.38
C GLN A 29 6.48 27.72 -7.19
N LEU A 30 6.50 27.03 -6.06
CA LEU A 30 5.98 27.51 -4.78
C LEU A 30 7.14 27.72 -3.81
N HIS A 31 7.11 28.87 -3.14
CA HIS A 31 8.00 29.18 -2.03
C HIS A 31 7.23 29.02 -0.73
N LEU A 32 7.41 27.88 -0.06
CA LEU A 32 6.70 27.55 1.18
C LEU A 32 7.71 27.34 2.29
N VAL A 33 7.68 28.20 3.32
CA VAL A 33 8.49 28.07 4.55
C VAL A 33 9.98 27.85 4.23
N GLY A 34 10.53 28.70 3.35
CA GLY A 34 11.95 28.65 2.95
C GLY A 34 12.32 27.51 2.00
N ARG A 35 11.34 26.79 1.44
CA ARG A 35 11.57 25.71 0.46
C ARG A 35 11.03 26.07 -0.91
N HIS A 36 11.82 25.77 -1.93
CA HIS A 36 11.41 25.78 -3.32
C HIS A 36 10.77 24.44 -3.65
N THR A 37 9.47 24.45 -3.95
CA THR A 37 8.72 23.26 -4.39
C THR A 37 8.27 23.48 -5.82
N HIS A 38 8.68 22.60 -6.73
CA HIS A 38 8.19 22.59 -8.10
C HIS A 38 7.04 21.59 -8.22
N ILE A 39 5.94 22.01 -8.83
CA ILE A 39 4.79 21.15 -9.15
C ILE A 39 4.62 21.21 -10.67
N THR A 40 4.57 20.05 -11.33
CA THR A 40 4.51 19.99 -12.78
C THR A 40 3.50 18.94 -13.24
N ILE A 41 2.77 19.27 -14.30
CA ILE A 41 1.96 18.35 -15.10
C ILE A 41 2.56 18.19 -16.51
N GLU A 42 3.77 18.71 -16.76
CA GLU A 42 4.47 18.63 -18.04
C GLU A 42 5.05 17.22 -18.24
N PRO A 43 4.62 16.45 -19.26
CA PRO A 43 5.07 15.07 -19.46
C PRO A 43 6.59 14.92 -19.55
N GLU A 44 7.28 15.86 -20.18
CA GLU A 44 8.74 15.84 -20.36
C GLU A 44 9.48 15.94 -19.01
N ASN A 45 8.98 16.79 -18.10
CA ASN A 45 9.52 16.90 -16.75
C ASN A 45 9.27 15.60 -15.96
N ILE A 46 8.05 15.05 -16.05
CA ILE A 46 7.68 13.81 -15.37
C ILE A 46 8.55 12.64 -15.86
N GLN A 47 8.75 12.52 -17.17
CA GLN A 47 9.62 11.50 -17.78
C GLN A 47 11.07 11.66 -17.34
N THR A 48 11.56 12.90 -17.28
CA THR A 48 12.92 13.19 -16.82
C THR A 48 13.14 12.74 -15.38
N ILE A 49 12.18 13.07 -14.50
CA ILE A 49 12.24 12.73 -13.06
C ILE A 49 12.12 11.22 -12.83
N LEU A 50 11.18 10.56 -13.51
CA LEU A 50 10.82 9.16 -13.21
C LEU A 50 11.57 8.12 -14.04
N ALA A 51 12.14 8.49 -15.19
CA ALA A 51 12.77 7.54 -16.12
C ALA A 51 14.16 7.98 -16.61
N THR A 52 14.25 9.11 -17.31
CA THR A 52 15.48 9.49 -18.05
C THR A 52 16.65 9.76 -17.12
N ASP A 53 16.41 10.49 -16.02
CA ASP A 53 17.45 10.95 -15.11
C ASP A 53 17.15 10.58 -13.65
N GLN A 54 16.42 9.48 -13.44
CA GLN A 54 15.93 9.05 -12.13
C GLN A 54 17.03 8.98 -11.04
N LYS A 55 18.29 8.76 -11.42
CA LYS A 55 19.42 8.66 -10.47
C LYS A 55 19.75 10.00 -9.78
N LYS A 56 19.37 11.14 -10.38
CA LYS A 56 19.55 12.47 -9.78
C LYS A 56 18.42 12.84 -8.81
N TRP A 57 17.32 12.11 -8.83
CA TRP A 57 16.14 12.38 -8.02
C TRP A 57 16.05 11.38 -6.89
N ASN A 58 15.90 11.88 -5.66
CA ASN A 58 15.78 11.05 -4.46
C ASN A 58 14.51 11.41 -3.71
N LEU A 59 14.04 10.46 -2.90
CA LEU A 59 12.97 10.74 -1.95
C LEU A 59 13.42 11.80 -0.95
N THR A 60 12.54 12.78 -0.71
CA THR A 60 12.82 13.87 0.23
C THR A 60 12.99 13.34 1.65
N SER A 61 13.87 13.99 2.43
CA SER A 61 14.06 13.67 3.85
C SER A 61 12.74 13.75 4.64
N GLN A 62 11.84 14.64 4.22
CA GLN A 62 10.51 14.79 4.78
C GLN A 62 9.64 13.55 4.55
N ARG A 63 9.61 13.02 3.32
CA ARG A 63 8.87 11.79 3.00
C ARG A 63 9.45 10.62 3.79
N LYS A 64 10.77 10.46 3.79
CA LYS A 64 11.46 9.42 4.57
C LYS A 64 11.13 9.51 6.06
N GLY A 65 11.34 10.67 6.68
CA GLY A 65 11.10 10.88 8.12
C GLY A 65 9.64 10.70 8.54
N GLY A 66 8.68 10.95 7.64
CA GLY A 66 7.26 10.69 7.92
C GLY A 66 6.86 9.22 7.78
N LEU A 67 7.47 8.48 6.85
CA LEU A 67 7.12 7.08 6.57
C LEU A 67 7.94 6.07 7.38
N HIS A 68 9.20 6.37 7.74
CA HIS A 68 10.08 5.48 8.50
C HIS A 68 9.50 5.00 9.83
N PRO A 69 8.79 5.83 10.64
CA PRO A 69 8.21 5.37 11.89
C PRO A 69 7.25 4.19 11.73
N LEU A 70 6.48 4.17 10.63
CA LEU A 70 5.54 3.10 10.32
C LEU A 70 6.21 1.97 9.54
N LEU A 71 6.81 2.28 8.40
CA LEU A 71 7.24 1.33 7.40
C LEU A 71 8.70 0.85 7.53
N GLY A 72 9.48 1.50 8.39
CA GLY A 72 10.93 1.29 8.46
C GLY A 72 11.64 1.61 7.15
N LYS A 73 12.78 0.95 6.91
CA LYS A 73 13.57 1.07 5.66
C LYS A 73 13.21 -0.08 4.72
N GLY A 74 12.49 0.23 3.65
CA GLY A 74 12.06 -0.71 2.63
C GLY A 74 11.88 -0.05 1.27
N ILE A 75 11.35 -0.79 0.30
CA ILE A 75 11.33 -0.39 -1.11
C ILE A 75 10.68 0.99 -1.41
N PHE A 76 9.77 1.51 -0.59
CA PHE A 76 9.19 2.85 -0.79
C PHE A 76 9.89 3.97 -0.03
N THR A 77 10.84 3.66 0.85
CA THR A 77 11.39 4.61 1.83
C THR A 77 12.92 4.74 1.77
N THR A 78 13.55 4.02 0.83
CA THR A 78 14.99 4.05 0.55
C THR A 78 15.26 4.47 -0.89
N ASP A 79 16.48 4.94 -1.17
CA ASP A 79 16.96 5.28 -2.52
C ASP A 79 18.26 4.53 -2.84
N GLY A 80 18.77 4.68 -4.06
CA GLY A 80 20.11 4.21 -4.43
C GLY A 80 20.28 2.69 -4.28
N LEU A 81 21.41 2.27 -3.70
CA LEU A 81 21.77 0.85 -3.58
C LEU A 81 20.81 0.08 -2.66
N GLU A 82 20.33 0.68 -1.57
CA GLU A 82 19.35 0.06 -0.67
C GLU A 82 18.05 -0.25 -1.42
N TRP A 83 17.55 0.70 -2.22
CA TRP A 83 16.37 0.48 -3.06
C TRP A 83 16.60 -0.58 -4.14
N GLN A 84 17.75 -0.54 -4.83
CA GLN A 84 18.08 -1.53 -5.86
C GLN A 84 18.13 -2.94 -5.30
N HIS A 85 18.71 -3.11 -4.11
CA HIS A 85 18.76 -4.38 -3.40
C HIS A 85 17.36 -4.86 -3.02
N SER A 86 16.53 -3.98 -2.45
CA SER A 86 15.12 -4.25 -2.12
C SER A 86 14.33 -4.71 -3.37
N ARG A 87 14.44 -3.96 -4.48
CA ARG A 87 13.77 -4.26 -5.74
C ARG A 87 14.21 -5.59 -6.34
N ARG A 88 15.52 -5.88 -6.34
CA ARG A 88 16.05 -7.16 -6.84
C ARG A 88 15.55 -8.34 -6.02
N THR A 89 15.50 -8.16 -4.69
CA THR A 89 15.03 -9.15 -3.73
C THR A 89 13.56 -9.47 -3.93
N LEU A 90 12.72 -8.45 -4.13
CA LEU A 90 11.26 -8.61 -4.20
C LEU A 90 10.75 -9.02 -5.59
N ARG A 91 11.44 -8.64 -6.67
CA ARG A 91 10.99 -8.87 -8.06
C ARG A 91 10.53 -10.31 -8.37
N PRO A 92 11.21 -11.39 -7.93
CA PRO A 92 10.80 -12.75 -8.25
C PRO A 92 9.40 -13.13 -7.75
N TYR A 93 8.94 -12.53 -6.65
CA TYR A 93 7.63 -12.83 -6.06
C TYR A 93 6.46 -12.17 -6.80
N PHE A 94 6.75 -11.22 -7.71
CA PHE A 94 5.76 -10.52 -8.53
C PHE A 94 5.86 -10.89 -10.01
N ASP A 95 6.55 -11.98 -10.34
CA ASP A 95 6.54 -12.52 -11.69
C ASP A 95 5.14 -13.06 -12.05
N ARG A 96 4.77 -12.96 -13.33
CA ARG A 96 3.42 -13.35 -13.83
C ARG A 96 3.04 -14.79 -13.50
N SER A 97 4.02 -15.68 -13.36
CA SER A 97 3.80 -17.07 -12.94
C SER A 97 3.22 -17.19 -11.52
N GLN A 98 3.59 -16.26 -10.63
CA GLN A 98 3.17 -16.26 -9.22
C GLN A 98 1.88 -15.48 -8.96
N VAL A 99 1.55 -14.53 -9.84
CA VAL A 99 0.33 -13.70 -9.77
C VAL A 99 -0.93 -14.48 -10.18
N ARG A 100 -0.79 -15.64 -10.84
CA ARG A 100 -1.90 -16.48 -11.33
C ARG A 100 -2.47 -17.45 -10.28
N ASN A 101 -2.34 -17.17 -8.99
CA ASN A 101 -2.99 -17.98 -7.96
C ASN A 101 -4.49 -17.63 -7.86
N PHE A 102 -5.25 -18.01 -8.89
CA PHE A 102 -6.69 -17.77 -8.99
C PHE A 102 -7.47 -18.47 -7.87
N VAL A 103 -6.98 -19.61 -7.37
CA VAL A 103 -7.65 -20.38 -6.31
C VAL A 103 -7.71 -19.59 -4.99
N SER A 104 -6.60 -18.96 -4.59
CA SER A 104 -6.59 -18.11 -3.39
C SER A 104 -7.48 -16.88 -3.55
N LEU A 105 -7.43 -16.23 -4.72
CA LEU A 105 -8.27 -15.08 -5.01
C LEU A 105 -9.76 -15.45 -5.02
N GLU A 106 -10.13 -16.56 -5.63
CA GLU A 106 -11.51 -17.06 -5.71
C GLU A 106 -12.09 -17.33 -4.31
N LYS A 107 -11.29 -17.87 -3.38
CA LYS A 107 -11.67 -18.03 -1.98
C LYS A 107 -12.04 -16.69 -1.34
N HIS A 108 -11.21 -15.65 -1.53
CA HIS A 108 -11.47 -14.33 -0.96
C HIS A 108 -12.64 -13.61 -1.62
N VAL A 109 -12.77 -13.71 -2.94
CA VAL A 109 -13.91 -13.16 -3.69
C VAL A 109 -15.22 -13.84 -3.26
N SER A 110 -15.23 -15.16 -3.10
CA SER A 110 -16.40 -15.90 -2.63
C SER A 110 -16.87 -15.43 -1.25
N ARG A 111 -15.93 -15.17 -0.33
CA ARG A 111 -16.22 -14.60 0.99
C ARG A 111 -16.79 -13.19 0.90
N LEU A 112 -16.29 -12.36 -0.01
CA LEU A 112 -16.86 -11.03 -0.28
C LEU A 112 -18.28 -11.15 -0.81
N LEU A 113 -18.52 -12.00 -1.82
CA LEU A 113 -19.84 -12.19 -2.42
C LEU A 113 -20.87 -12.70 -1.40
N ALA A 114 -20.46 -13.56 -0.46
CA ALA A 114 -21.31 -14.02 0.63
C ALA A 114 -21.76 -12.89 1.59
N LYS A 115 -21.07 -11.75 1.61
CA LYS A 115 -21.47 -10.56 2.39
C LYS A 115 -22.40 -9.62 1.62
N ILE A 116 -22.59 -9.82 0.32
CA ILE A 116 -23.51 -9.00 -0.48
C ILE A 116 -24.94 -9.51 -0.24
N PRO A 117 -25.85 -8.66 0.27
CA PRO A 117 -27.23 -9.03 0.51
C PRO A 117 -27.96 -9.41 -0.78
N ARG A 118 -28.76 -10.48 -0.74
CA ARG A 118 -29.61 -10.92 -1.87
C ARG A 118 -31.06 -10.49 -1.77
N ASN A 119 -31.44 -9.83 -0.68
CA ASN A 119 -32.79 -9.36 -0.38
C ASN A 119 -33.06 -7.93 -0.90
N GLY A 120 -32.12 -7.33 -1.63
CA GLY A 120 -32.25 -5.98 -2.17
C GLY A 120 -31.74 -4.86 -1.27
N ASP A 121 -31.18 -5.19 -0.10
CA ASP A 121 -30.60 -4.19 0.81
C ASP A 121 -29.35 -3.52 0.22
N THR A 122 -29.12 -2.26 0.60
CA THR A 122 -27.92 -1.51 0.21
C THR A 122 -26.70 -2.02 0.96
N VAL A 123 -25.56 -2.10 0.26
CA VAL A 123 -24.26 -2.46 0.84
C VAL A 123 -23.17 -1.48 0.39
N ASP A 124 -22.24 -1.15 1.30
CA ASP A 124 -21.04 -0.40 0.95
C ASP A 124 -19.96 -1.36 0.40
N LEU A 125 -19.83 -1.38 -0.93
CA LEU A 125 -18.81 -2.20 -1.61
C LEU A 125 -17.38 -1.73 -1.32
N SER A 126 -17.18 -0.44 -0.99
CA SER A 126 -15.84 0.09 -0.73
C SER A 126 -15.23 -0.59 0.48
N GLU A 127 -15.98 -0.69 1.59
CA GLU A 127 -15.53 -1.39 2.78
C GLU A 127 -15.18 -2.85 2.48
N LEU A 128 -16.01 -3.53 1.68
CA LEU A 128 -15.75 -4.92 1.29
C LEU A 128 -14.48 -5.07 0.43
N PHE A 129 -14.20 -4.14 -0.49
CA PHE A 129 -12.97 -4.16 -1.27
C PHE A 129 -11.72 -3.93 -0.42
N PHE A 130 -11.76 -3.02 0.57
CA PHE A 130 -10.64 -2.85 1.49
C PHE A 130 -10.36 -4.11 2.32
N ARG A 131 -11.39 -4.86 2.69
CA ARG A 131 -11.23 -6.15 3.39
C ARG A 131 -10.66 -7.22 2.45
N LEU A 132 -11.20 -7.33 1.23
CA LEU A 132 -10.71 -8.26 0.21
C LEU A 132 -9.22 -8.06 -0.08
N THR A 133 -8.78 -6.82 -0.29
CA THR A 133 -7.39 -6.55 -0.67
C THR A 133 -6.43 -6.71 0.50
N LEU A 134 -6.88 -6.48 1.74
CA LEU A 134 -6.09 -6.80 2.92
C LEU A 134 -5.93 -8.31 3.08
N ASP A 135 -7.00 -9.08 2.96
CA ASP A 135 -6.97 -10.54 3.12
C ASP A 135 -6.16 -11.23 2.02
N SER A 136 -6.23 -10.74 0.77
CA SER A 136 -5.42 -11.27 -0.33
C SER A 136 -3.96 -10.85 -0.23
N ALA A 137 -3.66 -9.61 0.14
CA ALA A 137 -2.28 -9.13 0.32
C ALA A 137 -1.58 -9.87 1.47
N THR A 138 -2.27 -10.09 2.59
CA THR A 138 -1.70 -10.79 3.75
C THR A 138 -1.47 -12.27 3.47
N GLU A 139 -2.36 -12.94 2.75
CA GLU A 139 -2.11 -14.33 2.32
C GLU A 139 -0.91 -14.43 1.38
N MET A 140 -0.77 -13.50 0.42
CA MET A 140 0.40 -13.45 -0.46
C MET A 140 1.71 -13.17 0.30
N LEU A 141 1.66 -12.28 1.29
CA LEU A 141 2.84 -11.82 2.03
C LEU A 141 3.30 -12.80 3.10
N PHE A 142 2.36 -13.30 3.91
CA PHE A 142 2.61 -14.10 5.11
C PHE A 142 2.29 -15.57 4.93
N GLY A 143 1.58 -15.94 3.85
CA GLY A 143 1.06 -17.30 3.62
C GLY A 143 -0.26 -17.56 4.34
N GLU A 144 -0.75 -16.60 5.12
CA GLU A 144 -1.95 -16.69 5.95
C GLU A 144 -2.78 -15.42 5.79
N SER A 145 -4.09 -15.59 5.59
CA SER A 145 -5.01 -14.47 5.54
C SER A 145 -5.27 -13.95 6.95
N THR A 146 -5.43 -12.63 7.08
CA THR A 146 -5.87 -12.01 8.34
C THR A 146 -7.36 -12.22 8.64
N ASP A 147 -8.08 -12.85 7.71
CA ASP A 147 -9.51 -13.15 7.77
C ASP A 147 -10.32 -11.95 8.30
N VAL A 148 -10.02 -10.73 7.83
CA VAL A 148 -10.63 -9.47 8.27
C VAL A 148 -12.14 -9.47 8.00
N VAL A 149 -12.58 -10.23 6.99
CA VAL A 149 -14.00 -10.46 6.71
C VAL A 149 -14.73 -11.19 7.85
N SER A 150 -14.00 -11.92 8.72
CA SER A 150 -14.56 -12.81 9.74
C SER A 150 -14.05 -12.59 11.18
N GLU A 151 -12.86 -12.02 11.39
CA GLU A 151 -12.20 -11.96 12.70
C GLU A 151 -12.02 -10.54 13.26
N ALA A 152 -12.22 -10.40 14.57
CA ALA A 152 -12.04 -9.13 15.30
C ALA A 152 -10.59 -8.61 15.28
N ARG A 153 -9.60 -9.51 15.22
CA ARG A 153 -8.18 -9.15 15.18
C ARG A 153 -7.78 -8.50 13.85
N GLY A 154 -8.24 -9.07 12.74
CA GLY A 154 -8.06 -8.51 11.40
C GLY A 154 -8.68 -7.12 11.27
N LYS A 155 -9.90 -6.93 11.80
CA LYS A 155 -10.56 -5.61 11.83
C LYS A 155 -9.74 -4.56 12.59
N ARG A 156 -9.25 -4.89 13.79
CA ARG A 156 -8.39 -3.99 14.58
C ARG A 156 -7.12 -3.63 13.83
N PHE A 157 -6.47 -4.59 13.17
CA PHE A 157 -5.32 -4.32 12.32
C PHE A 157 -5.66 -3.37 11.17
N ALA A 158 -6.78 -3.61 10.48
CA ALA A 158 -7.19 -2.79 9.35
C ALA A 158 -7.36 -1.31 9.75
N GLU A 159 -7.99 -1.07 10.90
CA GLU A 159 -8.25 0.26 11.46
C GLU A 159 -6.97 0.94 11.99
N SER A 160 -6.15 0.21 12.77
CA SER A 160 -4.87 0.74 13.27
C SER A 160 -3.92 1.06 12.13
N PHE A 161 -3.88 0.23 11.08
CA PHE A 161 -3.08 0.50 9.89
C PHE A 161 -3.54 1.77 9.17
N ALA A 162 -4.85 1.96 8.99
CA ALA A 162 -5.38 3.18 8.37
C ALA A 162 -5.04 4.45 9.18
N ARG A 163 -5.16 4.40 10.52
CA ARG A 163 -4.80 5.53 11.40
C ARG A 163 -3.30 5.81 11.39
N ALA A 164 -2.47 4.77 11.40
CA ALA A 164 -1.01 4.92 11.33
C ALA A 164 -0.57 5.49 9.97
N GLN A 165 -1.20 5.08 8.87
CA GLN A 165 -0.97 5.66 7.55
C GLN A 165 -1.35 7.15 7.49
N ALA A 166 -2.49 7.53 8.06
CA ALA A 166 -2.91 8.93 8.13
C ALA A 166 -1.91 9.79 8.92
N ASP A 167 -1.37 9.26 10.03
CA ASP A 167 -0.33 9.93 10.80
C ASP A 167 0.98 10.04 10.00
N ALA A 168 1.42 8.97 9.35
CA ALA A 168 2.60 8.95 8.50
C ALA A 168 2.49 9.96 7.34
N ALA A 169 1.32 10.03 6.68
CA ALA A 169 1.04 11.01 5.64
C ALA A 169 1.10 12.45 6.18
N LYS A 170 0.50 12.71 7.35
CA LYS A 170 0.55 14.02 8.01
C LYS A 170 1.99 14.43 8.36
N ARG A 171 2.80 13.50 8.90
CA ARG A 171 4.23 13.71 9.14
C ARG A 171 4.97 14.05 7.86
N SER A 172 4.75 13.29 6.79
CA SER A 172 5.39 13.52 5.49
C SER A 172 4.97 14.84 4.84
N GLN A 173 3.75 15.34 5.09
CA GLN A 173 3.28 16.61 4.54
C GLN A 173 3.77 17.83 5.35
N LEU A 174 3.82 17.72 6.68
CA LEU A 174 4.19 18.84 7.57
C LEU A 174 5.69 18.92 7.86
N GLY A 175 6.41 17.80 7.76
CA GLY A 175 7.85 17.77 7.99
C GLY A 175 8.21 18.21 9.39
N TRP A 176 9.13 19.18 9.52
CA TRP A 176 9.58 19.64 10.83
C TRP A 176 8.45 20.29 11.66
N LEU A 177 7.45 20.88 11.00
CA LEU A 177 6.28 21.49 11.67
C LEU A 177 5.44 20.47 12.42
N TYR A 178 5.50 19.19 12.02
CA TYR A 178 4.81 18.12 12.72
C TYR A 178 5.25 18.01 14.19
N ASN A 179 6.53 18.28 14.48
CA ASN A 179 7.07 18.20 15.85
C ASN A 179 6.54 19.30 16.77
N LEU A 180 5.93 20.35 16.23
CA LEU A 180 5.29 21.42 17.00
C LEU A 180 3.83 21.10 17.36
N MET A 181 3.25 20.07 16.74
CA MET A 181 1.87 19.66 17.02
C MET A 181 1.80 18.70 18.20
N PRO A 182 0.69 18.71 18.98
CA PRO A 182 0.44 17.69 19.98
C PRO A 182 0.50 16.31 19.35
N GLN A 183 1.47 15.51 19.80
CA GLN A 183 1.69 14.17 19.28
C GLN A 183 0.53 13.27 19.71
N SER A 184 -0.15 12.67 18.73
CA SER A 184 -1.23 11.74 19.02
C SER A 184 -0.68 10.49 19.68
N ARG A 185 -0.95 10.30 20.97
CA ARG A 185 -0.64 9.05 21.69
C ARG A 185 -1.24 7.81 21.00
N ASN A 186 -2.37 8.00 20.31
CA ASN A 186 -3.03 6.93 19.57
C ASN A 186 -2.24 6.52 18.33
N ALA A 187 -1.62 7.47 17.60
CA ALA A 187 -0.85 7.17 16.40
C ALA A 187 0.40 6.31 16.70
N LYS A 188 1.08 6.58 17.83
CA LYS A 188 2.21 5.74 18.27
C LYS A 188 1.74 4.33 18.60
N ARG A 189 0.65 4.19 19.37
CA ARG A 189 0.06 2.89 19.73
C ARG A 189 -0.39 2.09 18.51
N ASP A 190 -1.00 2.75 17.53
CA ASP A 190 -1.41 2.10 16.28
C ASP A 190 -0.20 1.63 15.47
N THR A 191 0.87 2.44 15.42
CA THR A 191 2.12 2.07 14.75
C THR A 191 2.79 0.86 15.41
N GLU A 192 2.91 0.88 16.75
CA GLU A 192 3.45 -0.23 17.53
C GLU A 192 2.61 -1.49 17.30
N PHE A 193 1.28 -1.39 17.38
CA PHE A 193 0.39 -2.53 17.13
C PHE A 193 0.55 -3.12 15.72
N VAL A 194 0.68 -2.27 14.70
CA VAL A 194 0.91 -2.71 13.31
C VAL A 194 2.26 -3.42 13.19
N GLN A 195 3.30 -2.89 13.82
CA GLN A 195 4.64 -3.49 13.78
C GLN A 195 4.65 -4.84 14.51
N ASP A 196 4.10 -4.91 15.72
CA ASP A 196 3.95 -6.13 16.50
C ASP A 196 3.14 -7.20 15.73
N PHE A 197 2.10 -6.75 15.01
CA PHE A 197 1.29 -7.64 14.19
C PHE A 197 2.11 -8.30 13.08
N VAL A 198 2.96 -7.54 12.39
CA VAL A 198 3.83 -8.09 11.34
C VAL A 198 4.99 -8.89 11.94
N ASP A 199 5.57 -8.44 13.05
CA ASP A 199 6.64 -9.13 13.76
C ASP A 199 6.23 -10.54 14.20
N HIS A 200 4.96 -10.74 14.60
CA HIS A 200 4.42 -12.07 14.87
C HIS A 200 4.60 -13.04 13.69
N TYR A 201 4.33 -12.59 12.46
CA TYR A 201 4.52 -13.40 11.26
C TYR A 201 6.00 -13.56 10.92
N VAL A 202 6.81 -12.53 11.11
CA VAL A 202 8.26 -12.60 10.90
C VAL A 202 8.89 -13.66 11.81
N GLU A 203 8.57 -13.67 13.11
CA GLU A 203 9.09 -14.69 14.03
C GLU A 203 8.62 -16.10 13.66
N LYS A 204 7.37 -16.24 13.23
CA LYS A 204 6.82 -17.53 12.77
C LYS A 204 7.55 -18.02 11.52
N GLY A 205 7.81 -17.14 10.56
CA GLY A 205 8.56 -17.45 9.34
C GLY A 205 10.01 -17.84 9.63
N LEU A 206 10.69 -17.09 10.49
CA LEU A 206 12.07 -17.38 10.91
C LEU A 206 12.15 -18.72 11.65
N SER A 207 11.25 -18.96 12.60
CA SER A 207 11.20 -20.22 13.37
C SER A 207 10.99 -21.43 12.46
N ARG A 208 10.06 -21.34 11.50
CA ARG A 208 9.82 -22.38 10.51
C ARG A 208 11.04 -22.62 9.63
N TYR A 209 11.71 -21.57 9.17
CA TYR A 209 12.92 -21.68 8.37
C TYR A 209 14.07 -22.33 9.14
N SER A 210 14.30 -21.95 10.40
CA SER A 210 15.32 -22.56 11.26
C SER A 210 15.05 -24.06 11.51
N GLN A 211 13.80 -24.45 11.73
CA GLN A 211 13.43 -25.87 11.89
C GLN A 211 13.70 -26.68 10.61
N LEU A 212 13.36 -26.13 9.44
CA LEU A 212 13.64 -26.78 8.15
C LEU A 212 15.13 -26.95 7.90
N LYS A 213 15.93 -25.92 8.18
CA LYS A 213 17.39 -25.95 8.05
C LYS A 213 18.05 -26.99 8.96
N ASN A 214 17.53 -27.17 10.18
CA ASN A 214 18.06 -28.13 11.15
C ASN A 214 17.59 -29.58 10.88
N GLY A 215 16.47 -29.76 10.18
CA GLY A 215 15.82 -31.06 9.97
C GLY A 215 16.29 -31.86 8.75
N ASN A 216 17.27 -31.37 7.97
CA ASN A 216 17.79 -32.02 6.77
C ASN A 216 16.71 -32.52 5.78
N ARG A 217 15.56 -31.83 5.73
CA ARG A 217 14.55 -32.05 4.69
C ARG A 217 14.86 -31.06 3.57
N ASP A 218 15.07 -31.59 2.37
CA ASP A 218 15.09 -30.76 1.17
C ASP A 218 13.87 -29.86 1.19
N VAL A 219 14.11 -28.57 0.95
CA VAL A 219 13.08 -27.53 0.89
C VAL A 219 12.36 -27.70 -0.45
N GLU A 220 11.76 -28.87 -0.67
CA GLU A 220 10.94 -29.14 -1.83
C GLU A 220 9.58 -28.46 -1.67
N ASP A 221 9.43 -27.42 -2.47
CA ASP A 221 8.21 -26.96 -3.11
C ASP A 221 6.98 -26.80 -2.20
N THR A 222 7.03 -25.81 -1.31
CA THR A 222 5.81 -25.05 -1.08
C THR A 222 5.47 -24.36 -2.40
N GLN A 223 4.52 -24.94 -3.14
CA GLN A 223 3.90 -24.42 -4.38
C GLN A 223 3.36 -22.98 -4.29
N ARG A 224 3.58 -22.27 -3.18
CA ARG A 224 3.19 -20.89 -2.93
C ARG A 224 4.44 -20.07 -2.61
N PRO A 225 4.86 -19.15 -3.48
CA PRO A 225 5.93 -18.20 -3.16
C PRO A 225 5.36 -17.14 -2.23
N VAL A 226 5.39 -17.47 -0.94
CA VAL A 226 5.11 -16.51 0.12
C VAL A 226 6.29 -15.56 0.22
N VAL A 227 6.05 -14.26 0.13
CA VAL A 227 7.12 -13.24 0.16
C VAL A 227 7.97 -13.37 1.42
N LEU A 228 7.35 -13.60 2.58
CA LEU A 228 8.03 -13.82 3.84
C LEU A 228 9.01 -15.00 3.79
N GLU A 229 8.62 -16.15 3.25
CA GLU A 229 9.51 -17.33 3.12
C GLU A 229 10.73 -17.02 2.26
N GLY A 230 10.54 -16.17 1.27
CA GLY A 230 11.59 -15.65 0.42
C GLY A 230 12.58 -14.72 1.11
N LEU A 231 12.08 -13.83 1.97
CA LEU A 231 12.88 -12.86 2.71
C LEU A 231 13.71 -13.53 3.81
N VAL A 232 13.14 -14.48 4.55
CA VAL A 232 13.84 -15.21 5.64
C VAL A 232 14.99 -16.09 5.13
N ARG A 233 14.96 -16.51 3.86
CA ARG A 233 16.08 -17.22 3.22
C ARG A 233 17.28 -16.32 2.94
N GLN A 234 17.07 -15.01 2.83
CA GLN A 234 18.10 -14.04 2.46
C GLN A 234 18.70 -13.32 3.66
N THR A 235 17.91 -13.12 4.73
CA THR A 235 18.36 -12.43 5.93
C THR A 235 17.56 -12.88 7.16
N ASP A 236 18.20 -12.82 8.32
CA ASP A 236 17.60 -13.00 9.65
C ASP A 236 17.31 -11.67 10.37
N ASP A 237 17.55 -10.53 9.70
CA ASP A 237 17.23 -9.20 10.21
C ASP A 237 15.71 -8.98 10.22
N ARG A 238 15.12 -9.17 11.40
CA ARG A 238 13.70 -8.98 11.70
C ARG A 238 13.18 -7.62 11.26
N VAL A 239 13.94 -6.55 11.53
CA VAL A 239 13.54 -5.17 11.23
C VAL A 239 13.49 -4.98 9.71
N ARG A 240 14.48 -5.53 8.99
CA ARG A 240 14.52 -5.48 7.53
C ARG A 240 13.34 -6.22 6.89
N ILE A 241 13.07 -7.44 7.34
CA ILE A 241 11.97 -8.27 6.83
C ILE A 241 10.62 -7.59 7.11
N ARG A 242 10.37 -7.15 8.35
CA ARG A 242 9.17 -6.38 8.71
C ARG A 242 9.00 -5.15 7.82
N SER A 243 10.09 -4.40 7.62
CA SER A 243 10.04 -3.17 6.81
C SER A 243 9.59 -3.46 5.39
N GLU A 244 10.17 -4.48 4.72
CA GLU A 244 9.75 -4.82 3.36
C GLU A 244 8.30 -5.30 3.29
N LEU A 245 7.87 -6.14 4.23
CA LEU A 245 6.50 -6.63 4.27
C LEU A 245 5.48 -5.49 4.46
N LEU A 246 5.76 -4.55 5.35
CA LEU A 246 4.91 -3.36 5.55
C LEU A 246 4.87 -2.46 4.32
N ASN A 247 6.01 -2.29 3.64
CA ASN A 247 6.07 -1.50 2.41
C ASN A 247 5.20 -2.11 1.31
N ILE A 248 5.24 -3.43 1.13
CA ILE A 248 4.41 -4.11 0.11
C ILE A 248 2.93 -4.10 0.51
N LEU A 249 2.62 -4.36 1.78
CA LEU A 249 1.25 -4.37 2.27
C LEU A 249 0.55 -3.02 2.07
N LEU A 250 1.28 -1.93 2.33
CA LEU A 250 0.83 -0.56 2.05
C LEU A 250 0.41 -0.40 0.58
N ALA A 251 1.26 -0.86 -0.34
CA ALA A 251 1.02 -0.69 -1.77
C ALA A 251 -0.13 -1.56 -2.28
N GLY A 252 -0.24 -2.81 -1.82
CA GLY A 252 -1.20 -3.78 -2.34
C GLY A 252 -2.65 -3.61 -1.83
N ARG A 253 -2.83 -3.04 -0.64
CA ARG A 253 -4.15 -2.94 0.01
C ARG A 253 -4.99 -1.80 -0.53
N ASP A 254 -4.56 -0.55 -0.31
CA ASP A 254 -5.45 0.61 -0.44
C ASP A 254 -5.60 1.06 -1.90
N THR A 255 -4.56 0.87 -2.73
CA THR A 255 -4.60 1.23 -4.16
C THR A 255 -5.58 0.35 -4.94
N THR A 256 -5.51 -0.97 -4.75
CA THR A 256 -6.41 -1.94 -5.38
C THR A 256 -7.84 -1.76 -4.92
N ALA A 257 -8.06 -1.53 -3.62
CA ALA A 257 -9.41 -1.32 -3.08
C ALA A 257 -10.04 -0.05 -3.67
N SER A 258 -9.27 1.04 -3.71
CA SER A 258 -9.71 2.30 -4.30
C SER A 258 -10.01 2.14 -5.80
N LEU A 259 -9.21 1.39 -6.54
CA LEU A 259 -9.47 1.09 -7.94
C LEU A 259 -10.80 0.36 -8.12
N LEU A 260 -11.03 -0.72 -7.36
CA LEU A 260 -12.29 -1.48 -7.41
C LEU A 260 -13.49 -0.61 -7.07
N THR A 261 -13.40 0.20 -6.01
CA THR A 261 -14.47 1.15 -5.64
C THR A 261 -14.78 2.10 -6.80
N ASN A 262 -13.76 2.68 -7.44
CA ASN A 262 -13.96 3.60 -8.57
C ASN A 262 -14.53 2.89 -9.81
N ILE A 263 -14.10 1.67 -10.11
CA ILE A 263 -14.66 0.87 -11.21
C ILE A 263 -16.16 0.68 -11.00
N TRP A 264 -16.59 0.21 -9.83
CA TRP A 264 -18.01 -0.02 -9.54
C TRP A 264 -18.82 1.27 -9.49
N PHE A 265 -18.24 2.36 -8.99
CA PHE A 265 -18.86 3.68 -9.08
C PHE A 265 -19.11 4.11 -10.53
N ILE A 266 -18.14 3.94 -11.43
CA ILE A 266 -18.28 4.27 -12.84
C ILE A 266 -19.32 3.35 -13.51
N LEU A 267 -19.24 2.03 -13.28
CA LEU A 267 -20.17 1.05 -13.86
C LEU A 267 -21.62 1.34 -13.45
N SER A 268 -21.86 1.75 -12.19
CA SER A 268 -23.20 2.13 -11.72
C SER A 268 -23.82 3.31 -12.47
N LYS A 269 -22.99 4.14 -13.11
CA LYS A 269 -23.40 5.33 -13.88
C LYS A 269 -23.32 5.14 -15.40
N ARG A 270 -22.81 3.99 -15.87
CA ARG A 270 -22.55 3.71 -17.28
C ARG A 270 -23.14 2.35 -17.68
N PRO A 271 -24.47 2.27 -17.92
CA PRO A 271 -25.14 1.03 -18.30
C PRO A 271 -24.61 0.41 -19.58
N ASP A 272 -24.06 1.24 -20.49
CA ASP A 272 -23.39 0.81 -21.71
C ASP A 272 -22.13 -0.02 -21.42
N LEU A 273 -21.30 0.42 -20.48
CA LEU A 273 -20.10 -0.30 -20.05
C LEU A 273 -20.45 -1.54 -19.25
N TRP A 274 -21.48 -1.46 -18.40
CA TRP A 274 -21.96 -2.61 -17.62
C TRP A 274 -22.40 -3.76 -18.53
N ARG A 275 -23.21 -3.46 -19.56
CA ARG A 275 -23.68 -4.48 -20.50
C ARG A 275 -22.53 -5.14 -21.25
N LYS A 276 -21.59 -4.34 -21.76
CA LYS A 276 -20.40 -4.84 -22.45
C LYS A 276 -19.57 -5.77 -21.54
N LEU A 277 -19.37 -5.38 -20.28
CA LEU A 277 -18.66 -6.23 -19.32
C LEU A 277 -19.37 -7.56 -19.07
N GLN A 278 -20.71 -7.57 -19.00
CA GLN A 278 -21.48 -8.80 -18.85
C GLN A 278 -21.34 -9.72 -20.07
N GLU A 279 -21.34 -9.17 -21.28
CA GLU A 279 -21.10 -9.91 -22.52
C GLU A 279 -19.69 -10.53 -22.55
N ASP A 280 -18.67 -9.75 -22.19
CA ASP A 280 -17.27 -10.20 -22.15
C ASP A 280 -17.06 -11.34 -21.13
N VAL A 281 -17.75 -11.32 -19.98
CA VAL A 281 -17.61 -12.35 -18.93
C VAL A 281 -18.45 -13.61 -19.20
N ALA A 282 -19.53 -13.48 -19.96
CA ALA A 282 -20.38 -14.62 -20.35
C ALA A 282 -19.79 -15.48 -21.47
N THR A 283 -18.69 -15.02 -22.08
CA THR A 283 -17.94 -15.71 -23.15
C THR A 283 -16.86 -16.62 -22.56
#